data_AF-A0A926YY79-F1
#
_entry.id   AF-A0A926YY79-F1
#
_cell.length_a   1.000
_cell.length_b   1.000
_cell.length_c   1.000
_cell.angle_alpha   90.00
_cell.angle_beta   90.00
_cell.angle_gamma   90.00
#
_symmetry.space_group_name_H-M   'P 1'
#
loop_
_entity.id
_entity.type
_entity.pdbx_description
1 polymer ?
#
loop_
_entity_poly.entity_id
_entity_poly.type
_entity_poly.pdbx_seq_one_letter_code
_entity_poly.pdbx_strand_id
1 'polypeptide(L)'
;MSIQVSVDALEPEDRARYLDFAVFPEDTLIPEAVLQTFWAPEGLDQHGTQAVINRLVKRSLLQRNEQGKLSLQNLQRNYVRKQVSDLLALHNRLLNAYWAKCEDSWSSGPNDGYFFEHLAAHLKAAGRNEELYRLLTESADWMEAKLVACAGESAYVADLELAISSFTDPLEPDQLLTLSQLYTARQAVQQRVSPHTDAALKTLVWLGREAEALSHARLRPDAKSRFVSLMTVYQGLWQKGAHNPNLLKEAEPVALAIKDSTHRGWALRDLATAMAQAGQPQQAADVFSQAQQVALGIEPNHNQAGVLSQLATAMAQAGLFSQAQQVALGIKRSEDQAGALRDLATALAQAGQPQQAADVFSQAQQVALGIKSGKSRAGVLSQLATAMAQAGQFSQAQQVALGIEVSTDRARALSRVAVAMAQAGQPQQAADVFNQARQVARGIKRSYRRAEALRELATAMAQVGQVRQAQQVALGIEPSNSAGVFSDIATALAQAMRFAEAFATMRPRELNVFLSTVETWTPAFEKLEPGLSAKVLGEAVRIANWVSLSQQKIHELLRVTDTGTEVSREKETPC
;
A
#
# COMPACT_ATOMS: atom_id res chain seq x y z
N MET A 1 -39.99 25.13 -9.40
CA MET A 1 -41.40 24.75 -9.17
C MET A 1 -41.45 24.09 -7.80
N SER A 2 -42.26 24.58 -6.86
CA SER A 2 -42.27 24.07 -5.47
C SER A 2 -42.74 22.61 -5.46
N ILE A 3 -42.03 21.73 -4.73
CA ILE A 3 -42.38 20.29 -4.59
C ILE A 3 -43.86 20.13 -4.20
N GLN A 4 -44.35 21.01 -3.34
CA GLN A 4 -45.76 21.07 -2.92
C GLN A 4 -46.73 21.17 -4.11
N VAL A 5 -46.43 22.01 -5.11
CA VAL A 5 -47.30 22.23 -6.28
C VAL A 5 -47.37 20.97 -7.15
N SER A 6 -46.25 20.27 -7.32
CA SER A 6 -46.23 19.01 -8.07
C SER A 6 -46.97 17.89 -7.35
N VAL A 7 -46.97 17.90 -6.01
CA VAL A 7 -47.64 16.90 -5.17
C VAL A 7 -49.14 17.18 -5.04
N ASP A 8 -49.55 18.44 -4.92
CA ASP A 8 -50.98 18.82 -4.85
C ASP A 8 -51.74 18.56 -6.16
N ALA A 9 -51.01 18.45 -7.28
CA ALA A 9 -51.55 18.10 -8.58
C ALA A 9 -51.62 16.57 -8.84
N LEU A 10 -51.31 15.73 -7.84
CA LEU A 10 -51.49 14.29 -7.90
C LEU A 10 -52.91 13.90 -7.50
N GLU A 11 -53.42 12.82 -8.09
CA GLU A 11 -54.61 12.15 -7.58
C GLU A 11 -54.36 11.65 -6.14
N PRO A 12 -55.39 11.56 -5.28
CA PRO A 12 -55.22 11.16 -3.88
C PRO A 12 -54.46 9.84 -3.69
N GLU A 13 -54.69 8.86 -4.57
CA GLU A 13 -54.02 7.56 -4.55
C GLU A 13 -52.53 7.67 -4.89
N ASP A 14 -52.18 8.40 -5.95
CA ASP A 14 -50.78 8.67 -6.33
C ASP A 14 -50.05 9.47 -5.25
N ARG A 15 -50.76 10.41 -4.59
CA ARG A 15 -50.22 11.18 -3.47
C ARG A 15 -49.89 10.27 -2.30
N ALA A 16 -50.76 9.34 -1.95
CA ALA A 16 -50.50 8.35 -0.90
C ALA A 16 -49.28 7.47 -1.25
N ARG A 17 -49.20 6.99 -2.49
CA ARG A 17 -48.03 6.20 -2.96
C ARG A 17 -46.74 7.01 -3.00
N TYR A 18 -46.81 8.31 -3.24
CA TYR A 18 -45.63 9.17 -3.14
C TYR A 18 -45.13 9.32 -1.69
N LEU A 19 -46.05 9.43 -0.73
CA LEU A 19 -45.71 9.52 0.69
C LEU A 19 -45.08 8.22 1.23
N ASP A 20 -45.40 7.08 0.64
CA ASP A 20 -44.79 5.79 1.00
C ASP A 20 -43.28 5.79 0.90
N PHE A 21 -42.69 6.63 0.04
CA PHE A 21 -41.24 6.72 -0.09
C PHE A 21 -40.52 7.25 1.16
N ALA A 22 -41.26 7.72 2.18
CA ALA A 22 -40.69 8.17 3.44
C ALA A 22 -39.89 7.08 4.18
N VAL A 23 -40.21 5.79 3.98
CA VAL A 23 -39.52 4.65 4.63
C VAL A 23 -38.13 4.38 4.07
N PHE A 24 -37.83 4.82 2.84
CA PHE A 24 -36.55 4.51 2.22
C PHE A 24 -35.41 5.37 2.83
N PRO A 25 -34.22 4.78 3.05
CA PRO A 25 -33.06 5.53 3.52
C PRO A 25 -32.59 6.57 2.48
N GLU A 26 -31.65 7.41 2.89
CA GLU A 26 -31.03 8.39 1.99
C GLU A 26 -30.17 7.67 0.95
N ASP A 27 -30.04 8.26 -0.25
CA ASP A 27 -29.18 7.77 -1.34
C ASP A 27 -29.38 6.28 -1.71
N THR A 28 -30.56 5.74 -1.44
CA THR A 28 -30.87 4.34 -1.70
C THR A 28 -31.50 4.18 -3.09
N LEU A 29 -30.93 3.28 -3.90
CA LEU A 29 -31.50 2.91 -5.20
C LEU A 29 -32.57 1.84 -4.99
N ILE A 30 -33.82 2.18 -5.28
CA ILE A 30 -35.00 1.34 -5.02
C ILE A 30 -35.38 0.59 -6.30
N PRO A 31 -35.25 -0.75 -6.35
CA PRO A 31 -35.79 -1.56 -7.44
C PRO A 31 -37.32 -1.47 -7.52
N GLU A 32 -37.89 -1.49 -8.72
CA GLU A 32 -39.36 -1.44 -8.88
C GLU A 32 -40.08 -2.64 -8.22
N ALA A 33 -39.41 -3.79 -8.13
CA ALA A 33 -39.89 -4.99 -7.43
C ALA A 33 -40.21 -4.74 -5.95
N VAL A 34 -39.52 -3.78 -5.31
CA VAL A 34 -39.79 -3.36 -3.93
C VAL A 34 -41.16 -2.70 -3.84
N LEU A 35 -41.47 -1.77 -4.75
CA LEU A 35 -42.75 -1.06 -4.77
C LEU A 35 -43.90 -1.99 -5.18
N GLN A 36 -43.65 -2.94 -6.09
CA GLN A 36 -44.61 -3.98 -6.43
C GLN A 36 -44.95 -4.83 -5.21
N THR A 37 -43.96 -5.14 -4.36
CA THR A 37 -44.20 -5.84 -3.10
C THR A 37 -44.97 -4.94 -2.12
N PHE A 38 -44.54 -3.68 -1.96
CA PHE A 38 -45.10 -2.76 -0.98
C PHE A 38 -46.55 -2.33 -1.26
N TRP A 39 -46.94 -2.24 -2.54
CA TRP A 39 -48.26 -1.78 -2.95
C TRP A 39 -49.23 -2.91 -3.33
N ALA A 40 -48.77 -4.16 -3.44
CA ALA A 40 -49.65 -5.31 -3.71
C ALA A 40 -50.79 -5.45 -2.67
N PRO A 41 -50.56 -5.32 -1.35
CA PRO A 41 -51.65 -5.35 -0.36
C PRO A 41 -52.66 -4.21 -0.50
N GLU A 42 -52.29 -3.14 -1.20
CA GLU A 42 -53.15 -1.97 -1.45
C GLU A 42 -53.97 -2.11 -2.74
N GLY A 43 -53.90 -3.28 -3.39
CA GLY A 43 -54.64 -3.61 -4.61
C GLY A 43 -53.94 -3.24 -5.92
N LEU A 44 -52.66 -2.83 -5.88
CA LEU A 44 -51.90 -2.54 -7.09
C LEU A 44 -51.17 -3.80 -7.59
N ASP A 45 -51.50 -4.22 -8.80
CA ASP A 45 -50.72 -5.21 -9.52
C ASP A 45 -49.42 -4.59 -10.11
N GLN A 46 -48.65 -5.41 -10.83
CA GLN A 46 -47.41 -4.97 -11.46
C GLN A 46 -47.61 -3.81 -12.45
N HIS A 47 -48.70 -3.85 -13.23
CA HIS A 47 -49.00 -2.83 -14.23
C HIS A 47 -49.44 -1.52 -13.58
N GLY A 48 -50.30 -1.59 -12.56
CA GLY A 48 -50.75 -0.45 -11.77
C GLY A 48 -49.57 0.23 -11.06
N THR A 49 -48.68 -0.56 -10.46
CA THR A 49 -47.45 -0.06 -9.82
C THR A 49 -46.58 0.72 -10.81
N GLN A 50 -46.34 0.15 -12.00
CA GLN A 50 -45.55 0.82 -13.03
C GLN A 50 -46.20 2.12 -13.50
N ALA A 51 -47.53 2.13 -13.64
CA ALA A 51 -48.27 3.31 -14.06
C ALA A 51 -48.13 4.47 -13.05
N VAL A 52 -48.20 4.19 -11.75
CA VAL A 52 -47.96 5.17 -10.68
C VAL A 52 -46.51 5.69 -10.76
N ILE A 53 -45.51 4.80 -10.82
CA ILE A 53 -44.09 5.18 -10.91
C ILE A 53 -43.86 6.10 -12.11
N ASN A 54 -44.38 5.75 -13.28
CA ASN A 54 -44.22 6.56 -14.49
C ASN A 54 -44.84 7.96 -14.35
N ARG A 55 -45.98 8.09 -13.66
CA ARG A 55 -46.60 9.40 -13.38
C ARG A 55 -45.75 10.24 -12.43
N LEU A 56 -45.18 9.63 -11.39
CA LEU A 56 -44.28 10.31 -10.44
C LEU A 56 -42.97 10.76 -11.11
N VAL A 57 -42.36 9.90 -11.94
CA VAL A 57 -41.15 10.24 -12.71
C VAL A 57 -41.44 11.36 -13.72
N LYS A 58 -42.55 11.30 -14.44
CA LYS A 58 -42.96 12.34 -15.41
C LYS A 58 -43.14 13.71 -14.76
N ARG A 59 -43.53 13.75 -13.48
CA ARG A 59 -43.65 14.99 -12.68
C ARG A 59 -42.36 15.38 -11.95
N SER A 60 -41.26 14.70 -12.24
CA SER A 60 -39.95 14.89 -11.60
C SER A 60 -39.98 14.71 -10.08
N LEU A 61 -40.92 13.92 -9.56
CA LEU A 61 -41.01 13.58 -8.13
C LEU A 61 -40.11 12.39 -7.75
N LEU A 62 -39.70 11.60 -8.75
CA LEU A 62 -38.74 10.50 -8.65
C LEU A 62 -37.73 10.61 -9.79
N GLN A 63 -36.51 10.13 -9.56
CA GLN A 63 -35.53 9.89 -10.61
C GLN A 63 -35.44 8.40 -10.91
N ARG A 64 -35.25 8.05 -12.18
CA ARG A 64 -35.01 6.68 -12.64
C ARG A 64 -33.66 6.64 -13.34
N ASN A 65 -32.77 5.76 -12.89
CA ASN A 65 -31.46 5.58 -13.50
C ASN A 65 -31.52 4.65 -14.74
N GLU A 66 -30.40 4.48 -15.43
CA GLU A 66 -30.29 3.63 -16.63
C GLU A 66 -30.59 2.14 -16.36
N GLN A 67 -30.42 1.69 -15.13
CA GLN A 67 -30.75 0.33 -14.68
C GLN A 67 -32.21 0.20 -14.23
N GLY A 68 -33.00 1.26 -14.38
CA GLY A 68 -34.41 1.28 -14.01
C GLY A 68 -34.70 1.42 -12.52
N LYS A 69 -33.68 1.60 -11.66
CA LYS A 69 -33.85 1.83 -10.21
C LYS A 69 -34.25 3.27 -9.92
N LEU A 70 -35.04 3.44 -8.87
CA LEU A 70 -35.64 4.70 -8.47
C LEU A 70 -34.87 5.37 -7.33
N SER A 71 -34.84 6.69 -7.29
CA SER A 71 -34.31 7.46 -6.16
C SER A 71 -35.08 8.76 -5.92
N LEU A 72 -35.02 9.25 -4.68
CA LEU A 72 -35.53 10.56 -4.28
C LEU A 72 -34.36 11.49 -4.02
N GLN A 73 -34.49 12.75 -4.43
CA GLN A 73 -33.56 13.78 -3.99
C GLN A 73 -33.79 14.12 -2.50
N ASN A 74 -32.74 14.59 -1.82
CA ASN A 74 -32.79 14.92 -0.39
C ASN A 74 -33.93 15.88 -0.01
N LEU A 75 -34.22 16.88 -0.84
CA LEU A 75 -35.35 17.80 -0.62
C LEU A 75 -36.72 17.12 -0.70
N GLN A 76 -36.89 16.18 -1.63
CA GLN A 76 -38.13 15.40 -1.80
C GLN A 76 -38.33 14.43 -0.64
N ARG A 77 -37.26 13.75 -0.23
CA ARG A 77 -37.28 12.87 0.94
C ARG A 77 -37.64 13.62 2.22
N ASN A 78 -37.02 14.78 2.46
CA ASN A 78 -37.33 15.63 3.60
C ASN A 78 -38.79 16.12 3.56
N TYR A 79 -39.33 16.37 2.38
CA TYR A 79 -40.73 16.71 2.20
C TYR A 79 -41.64 15.55 2.60
N VAL A 80 -41.50 14.35 2.02
CA VAL A 80 -42.39 13.22 2.33
C VAL A 80 -42.32 12.81 3.80
N ARG A 81 -41.13 12.86 4.42
CA ARG A 81 -40.97 12.56 5.85
C ARG A 81 -41.63 13.56 6.78
N LYS A 82 -41.79 14.82 6.36
CA LYS A 82 -42.54 15.83 7.13
C LYS A 82 -44.05 15.66 7.03
N GLN A 83 -44.54 15.01 5.97
CA GLN A 83 -45.96 14.82 5.70
C GLN A 83 -46.52 13.52 6.30
N VAL A 84 -45.66 12.53 6.55
CA VAL A 84 -46.05 11.26 7.19
C VAL A 84 -46.07 11.43 8.70
N SER A 85 -47.24 11.27 9.31
CA SER A 85 -47.43 11.40 10.76
C SER A 85 -46.96 10.18 11.55
N ASP A 86 -46.99 8.98 10.94
CA ASP A 86 -46.59 7.73 11.58
C ASP A 86 -45.67 6.92 10.67
N LEU A 87 -44.37 7.20 10.78
CA LEU A 87 -43.34 6.50 10.02
C LEU A 87 -43.16 5.04 10.50
N LEU A 88 -43.45 4.77 11.78
CA LEU A 88 -43.33 3.43 12.38
C LEU A 88 -44.37 2.48 11.79
N ALA A 89 -45.63 2.92 11.66
CA ALA A 89 -46.68 2.14 11.00
C ALA A 89 -46.34 1.86 9.53
N LEU A 90 -45.73 2.83 8.85
CA LEU A 90 -45.35 2.68 7.45
C LEU A 90 -44.23 1.65 7.25
N HIS A 91 -43.23 1.62 8.15
CA HIS A 91 -42.23 0.55 8.18
C HIS A 91 -42.86 -0.82 8.44
N ASN A 92 -43.80 -0.92 9.37
CA ASN A 92 -44.52 -2.17 9.64
C ASN A 92 -45.34 -2.64 8.43
N ARG A 93 -45.95 -1.73 7.68
CA ARG A 93 -46.68 -2.06 6.44
C ARG A 93 -45.76 -2.67 5.39
N LEU A 94 -44.56 -2.09 5.21
CA LEU A 94 -43.55 -2.65 4.30
C LEU A 94 -43.09 -4.03 4.74
N LEU A 95 -42.80 -4.20 6.04
CA LEU A 95 -42.39 -5.48 6.61
C LEU A 95 -43.48 -6.55 6.40
N ASN A 96 -44.75 -6.23 6.66
CA ASN A 96 -45.85 -7.18 6.47
C ASN A 96 -46.01 -7.59 5.00
N ALA A 97 -45.81 -6.65 4.07
CA ALA A 97 -45.84 -6.94 2.63
C ALA A 97 -44.71 -7.90 2.22
N TYR A 98 -43.51 -7.73 2.78
CA TYR A 98 -42.40 -8.67 2.57
C TYR A 98 -42.63 -10.02 3.26
N TRP A 99 -43.15 -10.03 4.48
CA TRP A 99 -43.47 -11.26 5.21
C TRP A 99 -44.45 -12.13 4.43
N ALA A 100 -45.44 -11.53 3.75
CA ALA A 100 -46.37 -12.26 2.88
C ALA A 100 -45.71 -12.93 1.66
N LYS A 101 -44.46 -12.56 1.32
CA LYS A 101 -43.65 -13.24 0.30
C LYS A 101 -42.63 -14.23 0.87
N CYS A 102 -42.48 -14.24 2.19
CA CYS A 102 -41.71 -15.26 2.89
C CYS A 102 -42.61 -16.47 3.12
N GLU A 103 -42.03 -17.66 3.22
CA GLU A 103 -42.76 -18.87 3.61
C GLU A 103 -43.01 -18.82 5.13
N ASP A 104 -42.11 -19.40 5.92
CA ASP A 104 -42.21 -19.41 7.39
C ASP A 104 -41.03 -18.69 8.08
N SER A 105 -40.12 -18.11 7.30
CA SER A 105 -38.90 -17.46 7.80
C SER A 105 -38.46 -16.33 6.88
N TRP A 106 -37.90 -15.27 7.46
CA TRP A 106 -37.28 -14.19 6.69
C TRP A 106 -36.16 -14.66 5.75
N SER A 107 -35.55 -15.83 6.02
CA SER A 107 -34.53 -16.43 5.17
C SER A 107 -35.02 -16.83 3.77
N SER A 108 -36.32 -17.07 3.58
CA SER A 108 -36.92 -17.39 2.27
C SER A 108 -37.45 -16.17 1.52
N GLY A 109 -37.19 -14.96 2.02
CA GLY A 109 -37.64 -13.73 1.38
C GLY A 109 -36.99 -13.47 0.01
N PRO A 110 -37.58 -12.57 -0.79
CA PRO A 110 -37.16 -12.34 -2.18
C PRO A 110 -35.78 -11.67 -2.27
N ASN A 111 -34.91 -12.15 -3.15
CA ASN A 111 -33.67 -11.44 -3.50
C ASN A 111 -33.93 -10.39 -4.59
N ASP A 112 -34.67 -9.33 -4.22
CA ASP A 112 -35.05 -8.23 -5.12
C ASP A 112 -33.98 -7.13 -5.23
N GLY A 113 -32.82 -7.32 -4.58
CA GLY A 113 -31.74 -6.34 -4.50
C GLY A 113 -31.96 -5.22 -3.47
N TYR A 114 -32.94 -5.37 -2.57
CA TYR A 114 -33.21 -4.43 -1.47
C TYR A 114 -33.50 -5.16 -0.14
N PHE A 115 -34.30 -6.23 -0.18
CA PHE A 115 -34.81 -6.94 1.00
C PHE A 115 -33.69 -7.39 1.96
N PHE A 116 -32.73 -8.19 1.49
CA PHE A 116 -31.64 -8.69 2.33
C PHE A 116 -30.73 -7.58 2.84
N GLU A 117 -30.61 -6.45 2.14
CA GLU A 117 -29.77 -5.32 2.53
C GLU A 117 -30.40 -4.48 3.65
N HIS A 118 -31.73 -4.31 3.62
CA HIS A 118 -32.42 -3.32 4.47
C HIS A 118 -33.42 -3.90 5.48
N LEU A 119 -33.68 -5.21 5.51
CA LEU A 119 -34.65 -5.82 6.44
C LEU A 119 -34.35 -5.43 7.91
N ALA A 120 -33.10 -5.55 8.36
CA ALA A 120 -32.71 -5.23 9.73
C ALA A 120 -32.96 -3.76 10.08
N ALA A 121 -32.66 -2.84 9.15
CA ALA A 121 -32.92 -1.42 9.32
C ALA A 121 -34.42 -1.13 9.45
N HIS A 122 -35.26 -1.81 8.66
CA HIS A 122 -36.71 -1.70 8.77
C HIS A 122 -37.28 -2.30 10.04
N LEU A 123 -36.80 -3.47 10.49
CA LEU A 123 -37.20 -4.06 11.78
C LEU A 123 -36.88 -3.10 12.94
N LYS A 124 -35.68 -2.49 12.93
CA LYS A 124 -35.30 -1.48 13.93
C LYS A 124 -36.20 -0.24 13.86
N ALA A 125 -36.41 0.32 12.68
CA ALA A 125 -37.24 1.52 12.50
C ALA A 125 -38.73 1.29 12.82
N ALA A 126 -39.21 0.05 12.69
CA ALA A 126 -40.55 -0.38 13.07
C ALA A 126 -40.71 -0.65 14.58
N GLY A 127 -39.62 -0.60 15.36
CA GLY A 127 -39.61 -0.96 16.79
C GLY A 127 -39.65 -2.46 17.07
N ARG A 128 -39.49 -3.33 16.05
CA ARG A 128 -39.48 -4.80 16.17
C ARG A 128 -38.11 -5.33 16.60
N ASN A 129 -37.59 -4.79 17.71
CA ASN A 129 -36.22 -5.06 18.18
C ASN A 129 -35.99 -6.52 18.60
N GLU A 130 -36.94 -7.14 19.31
CA GLU A 130 -36.83 -8.55 19.72
C GLU A 130 -36.74 -9.50 18.52
N GLU A 131 -37.48 -9.19 17.46
CA GLU A 131 -37.44 -9.97 16.22
C GLU A 131 -36.14 -9.74 15.46
N LEU A 132 -35.64 -8.51 15.41
CA LEU A 132 -34.32 -8.21 14.88
C LEU A 132 -33.23 -9.00 15.62
N TYR A 133 -33.29 -9.07 16.96
CA TYR A 133 -32.30 -9.79 17.74
C TYR A 133 -32.36 -11.29 17.46
N ARG A 134 -33.55 -11.92 17.51
CA ARG A 134 -33.72 -13.34 17.18
C ARG A 134 -33.28 -13.66 15.75
N LEU A 135 -33.59 -12.79 14.80
CA LEU A 135 -33.15 -12.93 13.40
C LEU A 135 -31.61 -13.02 13.30
N LEU A 136 -30.89 -12.23 14.12
CA LEU A 136 -29.42 -12.13 14.08
C LEU A 136 -28.68 -13.10 15.03
N THR A 137 -29.37 -13.73 15.99
CA THR A 137 -28.74 -14.61 16.98
C THR A 137 -29.25 -16.05 16.93
N GLU A 138 -30.46 -16.29 16.42
CA GLU A 138 -31.11 -17.60 16.44
C GLU A 138 -31.33 -18.20 15.03
N SER A 139 -31.28 -17.40 13.96
CA SER A 139 -31.49 -17.88 12.59
C SER A 139 -30.19 -18.07 11.80
N ALA A 140 -29.69 -19.31 11.78
CA ALA A 140 -28.57 -19.68 10.92
C ALA A 140 -28.92 -19.55 9.42
N ASP A 141 -30.16 -19.88 9.05
CA ASP A 141 -30.64 -19.79 7.67
C ASP A 141 -30.69 -18.36 7.17
N TRP A 142 -31.07 -17.39 8.03
CA TRP A 142 -31.02 -15.97 7.67
C TRP A 142 -29.58 -15.50 7.44
N MET A 143 -28.66 -15.87 8.34
CA MET A 143 -27.25 -15.55 8.18
C MET A 143 -26.77 -16.05 6.82
N GLU A 144 -26.94 -17.34 6.50
CA GLU A 144 -26.45 -17.93 5.24
C GLU A 144 -27.15 -17.32 4.01
N ALA A 145 -28.47 -17.11 4.05
CA ALA A 145 -29.21 -16.48 2.96
C ALA A 145 -28.73 -15.04 2.69
N LYS A 146 -28.46 -14.26 3.75
CA LYS A 146 -27.93 -12.89 3.64
C LYS A 146 -26.49 -12.88 3.13
N LEU A 147 -25.65 -13.83 3.56
CA LEU A 147 -24.28 -13.97 3.04
C LEU A 147 -24.26 -14.18 1.53
N VAL A 148 -25.15 -15.06 1.04
CA VAL A 148 -25.29 -15.35 -0.40
C VAL A 148 -25.86 -14.14 -1.14
N ALA A 149 -26.93 -13.52 -0.64
CA ALA A 149 -27.61 -12.42 -1.31
C ALA A 149 -26.75 -11.13 -1.36
N CYS A 150 -25.98 -10.85 -0.31
CA CYS A 150 -25.14 -9.66 -0.19
C CYS A 150 -23.67 -9.90 -0.58
N ALA A 151 -23.33 -11.10 -1.06
CA ALA A 151 -21.99 -11.49 -1.48
C ALA A 151 -20.90 -11.23 -0.42
N GLY A 152 -21.19 -11.58 0.84
CA GLY A 152 -20.22 -11.52 1.93
C GLY A 152 -20.81 -11.24 3.32
N GLU A 153 -19.97 -11.40 4.33
CA GLU A 153 -20.31 -11.27 5.75
C GLU A 153 -20.42 -9.83 6.26
N SER A 154 -19.90 -8.85 5.52
CA SER A 154 -19.95 -7.43 5.92
C SER A 154 -21.37 -6.90 6.14
N ALA A 155 -22.34 -7.30 5.30
CA ALA A 155 -23.73 -6.88 5.44
C ALA A 155 -24.37 -7.45 6.72
N TYR A 156 -24.06 -8.69 7.08
CA TYR A 156 -24.55 -9.31 8.32
C TYR A 156 -23.91 -8.66 9.56
N VAL A 157 -22.62 -8.33 9.49
CA VAL A 157 -21.95 -7.61 10.58
C VAL A 157 -22.47 -6.19 10.74
N ALA A 158 -22.82 -5.49 9.66
CA ALA A 158 -23.46 -4.18 9.74
C ALA A 158 -24.81 -4.24 10.48
N ASP A 159 -25.62 -5.28 10.25
CA ASP A 159 -26.86 -5.50 11.00
C ASP A 159 -26.60 -5.78 12.48
N LEU A 160 -25.56 -6.57 12.80
CA LEU A 160 -25.16 -6.81 14.19
C LEU A 160 -24.73 -5.52 14.89
N GLU A 161 -23.91 -4.67 14.25
CA GLU A 161 -23.53 -3.36 14.80
C GLU A 161 -24.74 -2.43 14.94
N LEU A 162 -25.68 -2.47 13.99
CA LEU A 162 -26.94 -1.75 14.08
C LEU A 162 -27.75 -2.20 15.31
N ALA A 163 -27.80 -3.49 15.60
CA ALA A 163 -28.45 -4.03 16.78
C ALA A 163 -27.72 -3.61 18.07
N ILE A 164 -26.40 -3.83 18.14
CA ILE A 164 -25.52 -3.53 19.28
C ILE A 164 -25.56 -2.05 19.67
N SER A 165 -25.59 -1.14 18.68
CA SER A 165 -25.66 0.31 18.93
C SER A 165 -26.94 0.79 19.65
N SER A 166 -27.92 -0.10 19.84
CA SER A 166 -29.18 0.21 20.53
C SER A 166 -29.09 0.04 22.05
N PHE A 167 -27.99 -0.53 22.56
CA PHE A 167 -27.78 -0.77 23.98
C PHE A 167 -27.01 0.39 24.62
N THR A 168 -27.38 0.78 25.85
CA THR A 168 -26.72 1.86 26.61
C THR A 168 -26.74 1.49 28.08
N ASP A 169 -25.62 1.73 28.78
CA ASP A 169 -25.49 1.37 30.20
C ASP A 169 -26.37 2.26 31.12
N PRO A 170 -26.85 1.72 32.26
CA PRO A 170 -26.69 0.34 32.74
C PRO A 170 -27.67 -0.65 32.07
N LEU A 171 -27.24 -1.91 31.95
CA LEU A 171 -28.01 -2.97 31.29
C LEU A 171 -28.77 -3.87 32.28
N GLU A 172 -30.00 -4.23 31.93
CA GLU A 172 -30.78 -5.28 32.61
C GLU A 172 -30.26 -6.70 32.27
N PRO A 173 -30.50 -7.74 33.09
CA PRO A 173 -29.99 -9.10 32.86
C PRO A 173 -30.33 -9.67 31.48
N ASP A 174 -31.57 -9.48 30.99
CA ASP A 174 -32.00 -9.97 29.67
C ASP A 174 -31.29 -9.20 28.54
N GLN A 175 -31.06 -7.89 28.72
CA GLN A 175 -30.30 -7.08 27.78
C GLN A 175 -28.84 -7.51 27.70
N LEU A 176 -28.25 -7.92 28.83
CA LEU A 176 -26.89 -8.44 28.89
C LEU A 176 -26.79 -9.80 28.17
N LEU A 177 -27.79 -10.67 28.30
CA LEU A 177 -27.88 -11.92 27.56
C LEU A 177 -27.94 -11.64 26.05
N THR A 178 -28.87 -10.80 25.59
CA THR A 178 -29.00 -10.46 24.16
C THR A 178 -27.73 -9.80 23.62
N LEU A 179 -27.13 -8.87 24.36
CA LEU A 179 -25.89 -8.22 23.96
C LEU A 179 -24.74 -9.23 23.83
N SER A 180 -24.64 -10.18 24.78
CA SER A 180 -23.64 -11.25 24.72
C SER A 180 -23.83 -12.16 23.50
N GLN A 181 -25.08 -12.48 23.13
CA GLN A 181 -25.40 -13.26 21.93
C GLN A 181 -25.03 -12.51 20.65
N LEU A 182 -25.34 -11.21 20.56
CA LEU A 182 -24.98 -10.37 19.41
C LEU A 182 -23.46 -10.25 19.24
N TYR A 183 -22.72 -10.03 20.34
CA TYR A 183 -21.25 -10.04 20.29
C TYR A 183 -20.68 -11.42 19.94
N THR A 184 -21.31 -12.51 20.39
CA THR A 184 -20.90 -13.88 20.05
C THR A 184 -21.14 -14.18 18.57
N ALA A 185 -22.30 -13.82 18.03
CA ALA A 185 -22.60 -13.91 16.60
C ALA A 185 -21.59 -13.08 15.78
N ARG A 186 -21.25 -11.87 16.24
CA ARG A 186 -20.20 -11.04 15.60
C ARG A 186 -18.85 -11.74 15.61
N GLN A 187 -18.44 -12.33 16.73
CA GLN A 187 -17.19 -13.07 16.83
C GLN A 187 -17.20 -14.33 15.95
N ALA A 188 -18.29 -15.09 15.92
CA ALA A 188 -18.40 -16.30 15.11
C ALA A 188 -18.25 -16.00 13.60
N VAL A 189 -18.90 -14.93 13.14
CA VAL A 189 -18.79 -14.47 11.74
C VAL A 189 -17.38 -13.94 11.46
N GLN A 190 -16.76 -13.22 12.40
CA GLN A 190 -15.36 -12.76 12.28
C GLN A 190 -14.34 -13.90 12.29
N GLN A 191 -14.61 -15.01 12.99
CA GLN A 191 -13.73 -16.19 13.02
C GLN A 191 -13.83 -17.04 11.75
N ARG A 192 -14.99 -17.06 11.07
CA ARG A 192 -15.10 -17.64 9.70
C ARG A 192 -14.17 -16.95 8.70
N VAL A 193 -13.59 -15.80 9.05
CA VAL A 193 -12.81 -14.91 8.17
C VAL A 193 -11.28 -14.98 8.42
N SER A 194 -10.77 -15.90 9.23
CA SER A 194 -9.34 -15.96 9.57
C SER A 194 -8.43 -16.68 8.54
N PRO A 195 -7.15 -16.27 8.38
CA PRO A 195 -6.68 -14.95 7.98
C PRO A 195 -6.38 -14.99 6.48
N HIS A 196 -7.25 -14.43 5.65
CA HIS A 196 -6.79 -14.08 4.31
C HIS A 196 -5.67 -13.05 4.48
N THR A 197 -4.46 -13.43 4.10
CA THR A 197 -3.35 -12.47 4.01
C THR A 197 -3.76 -11.41 2.99
N ASP A 198 -3.13 -10.24 3.02
CA ASP A 198 -3.38 -9.23 1.98
C ASP A 198 -3.10 -9.82 0.57
N ALA A 199 -2.19 -10.80 0.47
CA ALA A 199 -1.98 -11.58 -0.75
C ALA A 199 -3.23 -12.38 -1.17
N ALA A 200 -3.93 -13.03 -0.23
CA ALA A 200 -5.18 -13.75 -0.52
C ALA A 200 -6.31 -12.81 -0.98
N LEU A 201 -6.42 -11.61 -0.39
CA LEU A 201 -7.39 -10.61 -0.83
C LEU A 201 -7.13 -10.18 -2.28
N LYS A 202 -5.85 -9.92 -2.60
CA LYS A 202 -5.46 -9.60 -3.98
C LYS A 202 -5.80 -10.75 -4.93
N THR A 203 -5.54 -12.01 -4.53
CA THR A 203 -5.92 -13.19 -5.33
C THR A 203 -7.42 -13.27 -5.59
N LEU A 204 -8.27 -13.02 -4.59
CA LEU A 204 -9.73 -12.99 -4.76
C LEU A 204 -10.16 -11.94 -5.80
N VAL A 205 -9.55 -10.75 -5.80
CA VAL A 205 -9.81 -9.72 -6.82
C VAL A 205 -9.44 -10.21 -8.23
N TRP A 206 -8.28 -10.85 -8.38
CA TRP A 206 -7.86 -11.41 -9.67
C TRP A 206 -8.78 -12.55 -10.14
N LEU A 207 -9.38 -13.30 -9.21
CA LEU A 207 -10.36 -14.35 -9.49
C LEU A 207 -11.79 -13.83 -9.77
N GLY A 208 -12.04 -12.52 -9.73
CA GLY A 208 -13.39 -11.98 -9.94
C GLY A 208 -14.30 -12.13 -8.72
N ARG A 209 -13.73 -12.30 -7.53
CA ARG A 209 -14.42 -12.43 -6.24
C ARG A 209 -14.23 -11.15 -5.42
N GLU A 210 -14.50 -10.00 -6.03
CA GLU A 210 -14.22 -8.69 -5.44
C GLU A 210 -15.07 -8.41 -4.20
N ALA A 211 -16.35 -8.82 -4.21
CA ALA A 211 -17.27 -8.62 -3.09
C ALA A 211 -16.78 -9.34 -1.81
N GLU A 212 -16.28 -10.57 -1.97
CA GLU A 212 -15.71 -11.36 -0.89
C GLU A 212 -14.40 -10.75 -0.36
N ALA A 213 -13.51 -10.31 -1.27
CA ALA A 213 -12.29 -9.62 -0.87
C ALA A 213 -12.59 -8.35 -0.04
N LEU A 214 -13.60 -7.58 -0.44
CA LEU A 214 -14.07 -6.40 0.29
C LEU A 214 -14.70 -6.77 1.63
N SER A 215 -15.49 -7.84 1.68
CA SER A 215 -16.06 -8.33 2.93
C SER A 215 -14.96 -8.63 3.95
N HIS A 216 -13.96 -9.42 3.56
CA HIS A 216 -12.83 -9.75 4.42
C HIS A 216 -12.01 -8.52 4.82
N ALA A 217 -11.80 -7.57 3.91
CA ALA A 217 -11.10 -6.32 4.23
C ALA A 217 -11.84 -5.50 5.29
N ARG A 218 -13.17 -5.37 5.18
CA ARG A 218 -14.02 -4.61 6.12
C ARG A 218 -14.06 -5.23 7.52
N LEU A 219 -13.99 -6.56 7.60
CA LEU A 219 -14.10 -7.31 8.85
C LEU A 219 -12.82 -7.30 9.70
N ARG A 220 -11.71 -6.73 9.19
CA ARG A 220 -10.48 -6.57 9.98
C ARG A 220 -10.78 -5.81 11.28
N PRO A 221 -10.29 -6.31 12.44
CA PRO A 221 -10.68 -5.80 13.74
C PRO A 221 -10.10 -4.41 14.03
N ASP A 222 -8.84 -4.17 13.66
CA ASP A 222 -8.18 -2.90 13.87
C ASP A 222 -8.23 -2.01 12.61
N ALA A 223 -8.37 -0.70 12.82
CA ALA A 223 -8.50 0.28 11.74
C ALA A 223 -7.30 0.27 10.78
N LYS A 224 -6.09 -0.02 11.28
CA LYS A 224 -4.87 -0.06 10.46
C LYS A 224 -4.93 -1.24 9.48
N SER A 225 -5.18 -2.46 9.97
CA SER A 225 -5.32 -3.64 9.12
C SER A 225 -6.50 -3.51 8.17
N ARG A 226 -7.63 -2.92 8.62
CA ARG A 226 -8.78 -2.64 7.76
C ARG A 226 -8.40 -1.70 6.61
N PHE A 227 -7.74 -0.59 6.91
CA PHE A 227 -7.26 0.34 5.88
C PHE A 227 -6.32 -0.34 4.89
N VAL A 228 -5.31 -1.07 5.38
CA VAL A 228 -4.34 -1.77 4.54
C VAL A 228 -5.02 -2.78 3.62
N SER A 229 -5.97 -3.57 4.13
CA SER A 229 -6.71 -4.54 3.33
C SER A 229 -7.64 -3.87 2.31
N LEU A 230 -8.32 -2.76 2.66
CA LEU A 230 -9.12 -1.98 1.69
C LEU A 230 -8.25 -1.43 0.56
N MET A 231 -7.08 -0.87 0.90
CA MET A 231 -6.12 -0.36 -0.09
C MET A 231 -5.53 -1.48 -0.95
N THR A 232 -5.35 -2.68 -0.40
CA THR A 232 -4.90 -3.85 -1.15
C THR A 232 -5.93 -4.27 -2.20
N VAL A 233 -7.21 -4.31 -1.83
CA VAL A 233 -8.30 -4.60 -2.76
C VAL A 233 -8.39 -3.51 -3.84
N TYR A 234 -8.31 -2.23 -3.45
CA TYR A 234 -8.27 -1.11 -4.39
C TYR A 234 -7.13 -1.23 -5.40
N GLN A 235 -5.91 -1.51 -4.95
CA GLN A 235 -4.75 -1.68 -5.82
C GLN A 235 -4.89 -2.89 -6.75
N GLY A 236 -5.47 -4.00 -6.26
CA GLY A 236 -5.78 -5.16 -7.08
C GLY A 236 -6.75 -4.83 -8.23
N LEU A 237 -7.82 -4.09 -7.91
CA LEU A 237 -8.81 -3.61 -8.88
C LEU A 237 -8.14 -2.70 -9.92
N TRP A 238 -7.34 -1.74 -9.45
CA TRP A 238 -6.61 -0.80 -10.29
C TRP A 238 -5.70 -1.52 -11.30
N GLN A 239 -4.96 -2.54 -10.86
CA GLN A 239 -4.09 -3.33 -11.73
C GLN A 239 -4.86 -4.16 -12.77
N LYS A 240 -6.11 -4.52 -12.49
CA LYS A 240 -7.03 -5.19 -13.43
C LYS A 240 -7.70 -4.20 -14.41
N GLY A 241 -7.47 -2.90 -14.25
CA GLY A 241 -8.14 -1.84 -15.03
C GLY A 241 -9.55 -1.51 -14.53
N ALA A 242 -9.95 -2.04 -13.37
CA ALA A 242 -11.22 -1.71 -12.74
C ALA A 242 -11.02 -0.57 -11.72
N HIS A 243 -11.72 0.55 -11.92
CA HIS A 243 -11.62 1.69 -11.02
C HIS A 243 -12.84 1.76 -10.10
N ASN A 244 -12.62 1.69 -8.78
CA ASN A 244 -13.67 1.88 -7.78
C ASN A 244 -13.37 3.10 -6.89
N PRO A 245 -13.76 4.31 -7.32
CA PRO A 245 -13.50 5.53 -6.58
C PRO A 245 -14.23 5.60 -5.23
N ASN A 246 -15.33 4.87 -5.07
CA ASN A 246 -16.09 4.83 -3.81
C ASN A 246 -15.31 4.10 -2.71
N LEU A 247 -14.44 3.16 -3.07
CA LEU A 247 -13.59 2.47 -2.11
C LEU A 247 -12.56 3.40 -1.45
N LEU A 248 -12.08 4.42 -2.17
CA LEU A 248 -11.21 5.45 -1.60
C LEU A 248 -11.97 6.32 -0.60
N LYS A 249 -13.22 6.69 -0.92
CA LYS A 249 -14.10 7.41 0.02
C LYS A 249 -14.41 6.59 1.27
N GLU A 250 -14.61 5.28 1.12
CA GLU A 250 -14.80 4.36 2.24
C GLU A 250 -13.53 4.24 3.11
N ALA A 251 -12.35 4.25 2.50
CA ALA A 251 -11.08 4.11 3.21
C ALA A 251 -10.69 5.35 4.04
N GLU A 252 -11.18 6.55 3.69
CA GLU A 252 -10.88 7.81 4.39
C GLU A 252 -11.25 7.80 5.90
N PRO A 253 -12.50 7.53 6.31
CA PRO A 253 -12.85 7.46 7.72
C PRO A 253 -12.09 6.34 8.45
N VAL A 254 -11.73 5.25 7.76
CA VAL A 254 -10.94 4.16 8.34
C VAL A 254 -9.50 4.62 8.62
N ALA A 255 -8.89 5.36 7.69
CA ALA A 255 -7.57 5.96 7.90
C ALA A 255 -7.59 6.92 9.10
N LEU A 256 -8.61 7.78 9.20
CA LEU A 256 -8.77 8.75 10.29
C LEU A 256 -8.95 8.08 11.66
N ALA A 257 -9.58 6.90 11.70
CA ALA A 257 -9.78 6.11 12.92
C ALA A 257 -8.50 5.39 13.43
N ILE A 258 -7.39 5.43 12.69
CA ILE A 258 -6.12 4.86 13.14
C ILE A 258 -5.60 5.65 14.35
N LYS A 259 -5.43 4.95 15.48
CA LYS A 259 -5.04 5.56 16.77
C LYS A 259 -3.62 6.12 16.77
N ASP A 260 -2.67 5.40 16.17
CA ASP A 260 -1.29 5.85 16.10
C ASP A 260 -1.13 6.94 15.03
N SER A 261 -0.72 8.15 15.46
CA SER A 261 -0.63 9.31 14.57
C SER A 261 0.37 9.13 13.43
N THR A 262 1.44 8.36 13.64
CA THR A 262 2.43 8.06 12.59
C THR A 262 1.80 7.20 11.50
N HIS A 263 1.17 6.09 11.88
CA HIS A 263 0.47 5.20 10.95
C HIS A 263 -0.72 5.89 10.27
N ARG A 264 -1.44 6.75 10.99
CA ARG A 264 -2.52 7.56 10.42
C ARG A 264 -1.98 8.52 9.34
N GLY A 265 -0.86 9.19 9.60
CA GLY A 265 -0.21 10.06 8.61
C GLY A 265 0.20 9.30 7.34
N TRP A 266 0.76 8.09 7.48
CA TRP A 266 1.09 7.24 6.34
C TRP A 266 -0.14 6.75 5.58
N ALA A 267 -1.19 6.34 6.29
CA ALA A 267 -2.44 5.90 5.67
C ALA A 267 -3.10 7.02 4.85
N LEU A 268 -3.20 8.24 5.40
CA LEU A 268 -3.76 9.38 4.68
C LEU A 268 -2.90 9.77 3.46
N ARG A 269 -1.56 9.69 3.55
CA ARG A 269 -0.68 9.87 2.39
C ARG A 269 -0.97 8.84 1.29
N ASP A 270 -1.07 7.56 1.65
CA ASP A 270 -1.31 6.49 0.68
C ASP A 270 -2.68 6.61 0.02
N LEU A 271 -3.68 7.00 0.79
CA LEU A 271 -5.02 7.29 0.29
C LEU A 271 -5.02 8.47 -0.70
N ALA A 272 -4.41 9.59 -0.32
CA ALA A 272 -4.31 10.77 -1.18
C ALA A 272 -3.54 10.46 -2.48
N THR A 273 -2.48 9.66 -2.40
CA THR A 273 -1.72 9.20 -3.56
C THR A 273 -2.60 8.36 -4.50
N ALA A 274 -3.40 7.43 -3.94
CA ALA A 274 -4.33 6.63 -4.73
C ALA A 274 -5.45 7.48 -5.36
N MET A 275 -5.97 8.50 -4.66
CA MET A 275 -6.93 9.47 -5.19
C MET A 275 -6.34 10.29 -6.34
N ALA A 276 -5.09 10.75 -6.21
CA ALA A 276 -4.40 11.49 -7.27
C ALA A 276 -4.24 10.63 -8.53
N GLN A 277 -3.79 9.38 -8.37
CA GLN A 277 -3.70 8.41 -9.46
C GLN A 277 -5.05 8.13 -10.12
N ALA A 278 -6.14 8.11 -9.32
CA ALA A 278 -7.51 7.95 -9.78
C ALA A 278 -8.09 9.15 -10.52
N GLY A 279 -7.32 10.23 -10.74
CA GLY A 279 -7.81 11.45 -11.38
C GLY A 279 -8.72 12.28 -10.48
N GLN A 280 -8.56 12.19 -9.15
CA GLN A 280 -9.30 12.97 -8.15
C GLN A 280 -8.38 14.00 -7.45
N PRO A 281 -7.82 14.98 -8.18
CA PRO A 281 -6.77 15.86 -7.64
C PRO A 281 -7.26 16.73 -6.48
N GLN A 282 -8.52 17.16 -6.49
CA GLN A 282 -9.07 17.99 -5.40
C GLN A 282 -9.20 17.19 -4.10
N GLN A 283 -9.79 15.98 -4.16
CA GLN A 283 -9.93 15.11 -2.99
C GLN A 283 -8.55 14.67 -2.47
N ALA A 284 -7.62 14.36 -3.37
CA ALA A 284 -6.24 14.09 -3.01
C ALA A 284 -5.61 15.26 -2.24
N ALA A 285 -5.77 16.50 -2.73
CA ALA A 285 -5.22 17.69 -2.06
C ALA A 285 -5.83 17.91 -0.67
N ASP A 286 -7.13 17.66 -0.51
CA ASP A 286 -7.81 17.76 0.78
C ASP A 286 -7.26 16.71 1.77
N VAL A 287 -7.15 15.45 1.35
CA VAL A 287 -6.59 14.37 2.19
C VAL A 287 -5.10 14.56 2.47
N PHE A 288 -4.32 15.10 1.52
CA PHE A 288 -2.92 15.48 1.74
C PHE A 288 -2.80 16.58 2.81
N SER A 289 -3.73 17.55 2.82
CA SER A 289 -3.79 18.59 3.85
C SER A 289 -4.13 18.00 5.23
N GLN A 290 -5.05 17.04 5.29
CA GLN A 290 -5.33 16.29 6.52
C GLN A 290 -4.09 15.51 7.00
N ALA A 291 -3.39 14.82 6.09
CA ALA A 291 -2.16 14.10 6.41
C ALA A 291 -1.07 15.03 6.97
N GLN A 292 -0.96 16.24 6.42
CA GLN A 292 -0.04 17.27 6.90
C GLN A 292 -0.40 17.70 8.33
N GLN A 293 -1.68 17.97 8.61
CA GLN A 293 -2.13 18.34 9.96
C GLN A 293 -1.84 17.24 10.98
N VAL A 294 -2.10 15.98 10.63
CA VAL A 294 -1.77 14.83 11.49
C VAL A 294 -0.26 14.76 11.73
N ALA A 295 0.56 14.90 10.68
CA ALA A 295 2.01 14.85 10.80
C ALA A 295 2.55 16.00 11.67
N LEU A 296 2.01 17.22 11.55
CA LEU A 296 2.39 18.37 12.40
C LEU A 296 2.01 18.17 13.87
N GLY A 297 1.02 17.34 14.17
CA GLY A 297 0.64 16.95 15.53
C GLY A 297 1.52 15.87 16.18
N ILE A 298 2.43 15.23 15.43
CA ILE A 298 3.42 14.28 15.96
C ILE A 298 4.49 15.06 16.74
N GLU A 299 5.06 14.45 17.79
CA GLU A 299 6.17 15.07 18.51
C GLU A 299 7.33 15.46 17.56
N PRO A 300 7.89 16.69 17.64
CA PRO A 300 8.92 17.17 16.73
C PRO A 300 10.27 16.45 16.86
N ASN A 301 10.36 15.27 16.25
CA ASN A 301 11.54 14.41 16.23
C ASN A 301 11.81 13.87 14.81
N HIS A 302 12.78 12.96 14.69
CA HIS A 302 13.15 12.37 13.41
C HIS A 302 11.98 11.59 12.75
N ASN A 303 11.07 11.02 13.55
CA ASN A 303 9.90 10.31 13.03
C ASN A 303 8.93 11.29 12.36
N GLN A 304 8.61 12.42 13.01
CA GLN A 304 7.80 13.48 12.39
C GLN A 304 8.41 13.94 11.06
N ALA A 305 9.72 14.20 11.05
CA ALA A 305 10.40 14.64 9.84
C ALA A 305 10.35 13.57 8.73
N GLY A 306 10.45 12.28 9.08
CA GLY A 306 10.25 11.17 8.15
C GLY A 306 8.85 11.14 7.54
N VAL A 307 7.79 11.35 8.35
CA VAL A 307 6.40 11.44 7.84
C VAL A 307 6.24 12.63 6.89
N LEU A 308 6.70 13.82 7.30
CA LEU A 308 6.60 15.04 6.49
C LEU A 308 7.39 14.94 5.18
N SER A 309 8.58 14.32 5.20
CA SER A 309 9.40 14.08 4.00
C SER A 309 8.68 13.18 2.98
N GLN A 310 8.12 12.06 3.45
CA GLN A 310 7.38 11.14 2.58
C GLN A 310 6.08 11.76 2.07
N LEU A 311 5.42 12.59 2.88
CA LEU A 311 4.25 13.36 2.47
C LEU A 311 4.58 14.36 1.37
N ALA A 312 5.66 15.15 1.52
CA ALA A 312 6.12 16.09 0.51
C ALA A 312 6.44 15.38 -0.81
N THR A 313 7.15 14.24 -0.74
CA THR A 313 7.44 13.40 -1.92
C THR A 313 6.17 12.95 -2.65
N ALA A 314 5.18 12.45 -1.91
CA ALA A 314 3.90 12.00 -2.47
C ALA A 314 3.09 13.15 -3.08
N MET A 315 3.04 14.31 -2.41
CA MET A 315 2.41 15.53 -2.94
C MET A 315 3.06 15.95 -4.28
N ALA A 316 4.39 15.89 -4.38
CA ALA A 316 5.08 16.22 -5.62
C ALA A 316 4.79 15.23 -6.75
N GLN A 317 4.74 13.93 -6.47
CA GLN A 317 4.33 12.92 -7.45
C GLN A 317 2.88 13.11 -7.92
N ALA A 318 2.03 13.68 -7.06
CA ALA A 318 0.66 14.07 -7.38
C ALA A 318 0.54 15.46 -8.07
N GLY A 319 1.66 16.14 -8.36
CA GLY A 319 1.69 17.46 -9.01
C GLY A 319 1.48 18.66 -8.08
N LEU A 320 1.40 18.46 -6.76
CA LEU A 320 1.22 19.51 -5.75
C LEU A 320 2.57 20.11 -5.31
N PHE A 321 3.35 20.61 -6.26
CA PHE A 321 4.75 20.99 -6.05
C PHE A 321 4.95 22.08 -4.99
N SER A 322 4.16 23.15 -5.04
CA SER A 322 4.28 24.26 -4.08
C SER A 322 3.95 23.82 -2.65
N GLN A 323 2.94 22.97 -2.48
CA GLN A 323 2.57 22.44 -1.17
C GLN A 323 3.64 21.46 -0.65
N ALA A 324 4.14 20.57 -1.50
CA ALA A 324 5.24 19.66 -1.17
C ALA A 324 6.48 20.40 -0.65
N GLN A 325 6.85 21.49 -1.35
CA GLN A 325 7.98 22.31 -0.97
C GLN A 325 7.75 23.03 0.37
N GLN A 326 6.55 23.57 0.61
CA GLN A 326 6.20 24.18 1.90
C GLN A 326 6.28 23.18 3.05
N VAL A 327 5.81 21.95 2.85
CA VAL A 327 5.91 20.87 3.85
C VAL A 327 7.37 20.56 4.17
N ALA A 328 8.21 20.36 3.15
CA ALA A 328 9.63 20.07 3.34
C ALA A 328 10.37 21.23 4.04
N LEU A 329 10.07 22.49 3.67
CA LEU A 329 10.64 23.68 4.31
C LEU A 329 10.17 23.86 5.75
N GLY A 330 9.00 23.34 6.13
CA GLY A 330 8.47 23.42 7.49
C GLY A 330 9.19 22.52 8.51
N ILE A 331 10.02 21.57 8.07
CA ILE A 331 10.74 20.64 8.95
C ILE A 331 11.80 21.41 9.77
N LYS A 332 11.75 21.26 11.10
CA LYS A 332 12.51 22.09 12.06
C LYS A 332 14.01 21.78 12.12
N ARG A 333 14.38 20.50 12.11
CA ARG A 333 15.78 20.07 12.22
C ARG A 333 16.45 20.19 10.86
N SER A 334 17.50 21.02 10.75
CA SER A 334 18.14 21.33 9.46
C SER A 334 18.69 20.11 8.72
N GLU A 335 19.17 19.09 9.44
CA GLU A 335 19.63 17.83 8.83
C GLU A 335 18.45 17.10 8.15
N ASP A 336 17.33 17.00 8.84
CA ASP A 336 16.13 16.32 8.32
C ASP A 336 15.43 17.16 7.23
N GLN A 337 15.43 18.48 7.37
CA GLN A 337 14.92 19.43 6.38
C GLN A 337 15.70 19.34 5.07
N ALA A 338 17.04 19.33 5.12
CA ALA A 338 17.87 19.14 3.94
C ALA A 338 17.67 17.75 3.31
N GLY A 339 17.50 16.71 4.13
CA GLY A 339 17.14 15.36 3.66
C GLY A 339 15.81 15.32 2.93
N ALA A 340 14.77 15.96 3.48
CA ALA A 340 13.45 16.02 2.87
C ALA A 340 13.44 16.82 1.56
N LEU A 341 14.14 17.96 1.50
CA LEU A 341 14.28 18.74 0.27
C LEU A 341 15.04 17.96 -0.80
N ARG A 342 16.08 17.20 -0.43
CA ARG A 342 16.79 16.28 -1.36
C ARG A 342 15.84 15.22 -1.92
N ASP A 343 15.06 14.58 -1.07
CA ASP A 343 14.14 13.51 -1.49
C ASP A 343 13.04 14.05 -2.40
N LEU A 344 12.49 15.23 -2.06
CA LEU A 344 11.56 15.98 -2.89
C LEU A 344 12.15 16.32 -4.27
N ALA A 345 13.35 16.89 -4.32
CA ALA A 345 14.01 17.23 -5.57
C ALA A 345 14.28 16.00 -6.45
N THR A 346 14.64 14.87 -5.82
CA THR A 346 14.82 13.59 -6.52
C THR A 346 13.51 13.10 -7.14
N ALA A 347 12.41 13.17 -6.40
CA ALA A 347 11.10 12.79 -6.91
C ALA A 347 10.61 13.71 -8.04
N LEU A 348 10.86 15.01 -7.94
CA LEU A 348 10.58 15.97 -9.02
C LEU A 348 11.37 15.62 -10.30
N ALA A 349 12.65 15.28 -10.17
CA ALA A 349 13.46 14.87 -11.31
C ALA A 349 12.92 13.59 -11.98
N GLN A 350 12.53 12.59 -11.18
CA GLN A 350 11.91 11.34 -11.67
C GLN A 350 10.55 11.58 -12.32
N ALA A 351 9.79 12.57 -11.85
CA ALA A 351 8.53 13.00 -12.44
C ALA A 351 8.70 13.86 -13.71
N GLY A 352 9.93 14.02 -14.22
CA GLY A 352 10.20 14.80 -15.42
C GLY A 352 10.15 16.32 -15.22
N GLN A 353 10.37 16.81 -13.99
CA GLN A 353 10.41 18.23 -13.63
C GLN A 353 11.83 18.70 -13.29
N PRO A 354 12.79 18.70 -14.24
CA PRO A 354 14.21 18.93 -13.95
C PRO A 354 14.51 20.34 -13.43
N GLN A 355 13.76 21.36 -13.88
CA GLN A 355 13.96 22.74 -13.43
C GLN A 355 13.53 22.92 -11.98
N GLN A 356 12.34 22.44 -11.61
CA GLN A 356 11.85 22.48 -10.22
C GLN A 356 12.75 21.66 -9.30
N ALA A 357 13.23 20.50 -9.77
CA ALA A 357 14.21 19.71 -9.05
C ALA A 357 15.49 20.53 -8.75
N ALA A 358 16.03 21.27 -9.74
CA ALA A 358 17.22 22.12 -9.55
C ALA A 358 17.01 23.22 -8.51
N ASP A 359 15.83 23.85 -8.51
CA ASP A 359 15.48 24.90 -7.55
C ASP A 359 15.38 24.33 -6.12
N VAL A 360 14.76 23.16 -5.96
CA VAL A 360 14.65 22.49 -4.65
C VAL A 360 16.00 21.95 -4.18
N PHE A 361 16.82 21.40 -5.09
CA PHE A 361 18.19 20.99 -4.78
C PHE A 361 19.06 22.16 -4.30
N SER A 362 18.91 23.33 -4.93
CA SER A 362 19.58 24.56 -4.50
C SER A 362 19.14 24.99 -3.09
N GLN A 363 17.85 24.87 -2.76
CA GLN A 363 17.36 25.13 -1.40
C GLN A 363 17.91 24.11 -0.38
N ALA A 364 17.93 22.83 -0.73
CA ALA A 364 18.53 21.78 0.10
C ALA A 364 20.01 22.08 0.39
N GLN A 365 20.75 22.59 -0.60
CA GLN A 365 22.13 23.02 -0.43
C GLN A 365 22.25 24.19 0.57
N GLN A 366 21.40 25.22 0.45
CA GLN A 366 21.42 26.36 1.38
C GLN A 366 21.14 25.92 2.83
N VAL A 367 20.15 25.05 3.04
CA VAL A 367 19.86 24.48 4.36
C VAL A 367 21.05 23.67 4.88
N ALA A 368 21.64 22.83 4.03
CA ALA A 368 22.80 22.01 4.40
C ALA A 368 24.02 22.86 4.80
N LEU A 369 24.27 23.97 4.10
CA LEU A 369 25.36 24.90 4.43
C LEU A 369 25.18 25.55 5.81
N GLY A 370 23.94 25.77 6.23
CA GLY A 370 23.57 26.29 7.56
C GLY A 370 23.75 25.31 8.73
N ILE A 371 24.05 24.03 8.46
CA ILE A 371 24.28 23.02 9.52
C ILE A 371 25.56 23.36 10.28
N LYS A 372 25.46 23.53 11.61
CA LYS A 372 26.56 23.94 12.50
C LYS A 372 27.71 22.92 12.56
N SER A 373 27.39 21.64 12.62
CA SER A 373 28.39 20.56 12.68
C SER A 373 29.01 20.36 11.30
N GLY A 374 30.29 20.70 11.13
CA GLY A 374 31.01 20.51 9.86
C GLY A 374 31.00 19.05 9.37
N LYS A 375 31.04 18.07 10.29
CA LYS A 375 30.92 16.65 9.94
C LYS A 375 29.52 16.29 9.45
N SER A 376 28.46 16.76 10.13
CA SER A 376 27.08 16.54 9.69
C SER A 376 26.82 17.22 8.35
N ARG A 377 27.24 18.48 8.21
CA ARG A 377 27.18 19.27 6.98
C ARG A 377 27.84 18.55 5.81
N ALA A 378 29.07 18.05 5.99
CA ALA A 378 29.77 17.30 4.96
C ALA A 378 29.03 16.01 4.55
N GLY A 379 28.46 15.29 5.52
CA GLY A 379 27.63 14.10 5.25
C GLY A 379 26.38 14.43 4.43
N VAL A 380 25.64 15.48 4.80
CA VAL A 380 24.43 15.92 4.09
C VAL A 380 24.77 16.42 2.68
N LEU A 381 25.81 17.25 2.53
CA LEU A 381 26.25 17.74 1.21
C LEU A 381 26.75 16.60 0.31
N SER A 382 27.39 15.58 0.87
CA SER A 382 27.80 14.38 0.10
C SER A 382 26.59 13.61 -0.45
N GLN A 383 25.55 13.45 0.37
CA GLN A 383 24.30 12.80 -0.07
C GLN A 383 23.57 13.65 -1.10
N LEU A 384 23.54 14.97 -0.91
CA LEU A 384 22.94 15.92 -1.85
C LEU A 384 23.62 15.89 -3.22
N ALA A 385 24.95 15.96 -3.27
CA ALA A 385 25.70 15.85 -4.52
C ALA A 385 25.44 14.52 -5.24
N THR A 386 25.31 13.42 -4.50
CA THR A 386 24.98 12.11 -5.09
C THR A 386 23.60 12.13 -5.74
N ALA A 387 22.59 12.66 -5.04
CA ALA A 387 21.22 12.75 -5.54
C ALA A 387 21.11 13.69 -6.76
N MET A 388 21.76 14.85 -6.73
CA MET A 388 21.86 15.77 -7.87
C MET A 388 22.45 15.07 -9.11
N ALA A 389 23.52 14.29 -8.94
CA ALA A 389 24.13 13.57 -10.05
C ALA A 389 23.22 12.46 -10.61
N GLN A 390 22.53 11.71 -9.74
CA GLN A 390 21.53 10.72 -10.17
C GLN A 390 20.35 11.35 -10.92
N ALA A 391 20.00 12.60 -10.57
CA ALA A 391 19.01 13.41 -11.28
C ALA A 391 19.56 14.09 -12.55
N GLY A 392 20.80 13.81 -12.95
CA GLY A 392 21.43 14.38 -14.15
C GLY A 392 22.01 15.79 -13.99
N GLN A 393 21.99 16.37 -12.78
CA GLN A 393 22.53 17.70 -12.48
C GLN A 393 24.04 17.66 -12.21
N PHE A 394 24.79 17.12 -13.17
CA PHE A 394 26.20 16.78 -13.02
C PHE A 394 27.10 17.95 -12.62
N SER A 395 26.93 19.11 -13.26
CA SER A 395 27.76 20.29 -12.98
C SER A 395 27.55 20.83 -11.56
N GLN A 396 26.29 20.96 -11.13
CA GLN A 396 25.96 21.40 -9.77
C GLN A 396 26.40 20.35 -8.73
N ALA A 397 26.17 19.07 -9.00
CA ALA A 397 26.61 17.97 -8.14
C ALA A 397 28.12 18.00 -7.88
N GLN A 398 28.92 18.21 -8.94
CA GLN A 398 30.37 18.32 -8.84
C GLN A 398 30.78 19.55 -8.03
N GLN A 399 30.15 20.71 -8.25
CA GLN A 399 30.43 21.93 -7.49
C GLN A 399 30.14 21.74 -5.98
N VAL A 400 28.99 21.15 -5.65
CA VAL A 400 28.64 20.82 -4.25
C VAL A 400 29.67 19.87 -3.66
N ALA A 401 30.05 18.81 -4.37
CA ALA A 401 31.05 17.85 -3.91
C ALA A 401 32.40 18.53 -3.64
N LEU A 402 32.88 19.39 -4.54
CA LEU A 402 34.15 20.12 -4.39
C LEU A 402 34.16 21.05 -3.16
N GLY A 403 33.01 21.64 -2.81
CA GLY A 403 32.83 22.50 -1.65
C GLY A 403 32.80 21.79 -0.29
N ILE A 404 32.79 20.45 -0.26
CA ILE A 404 32.78 19.69 1.00
C ILE A 404 34.12 19.84 1.74
N GLU A 405 34.07 20.35 2.97
CA GLU A 405 35.24 20.63 3.81
C GLU A 405 35.98 19.35 4.26
N VAL A 406 35.23 18.29 4.54
CA VAL A 406 35.81 17.02 5.02
C VAL A 406 36.30 16.22 3.80
N SER A 407 37.62 16.15 3.61
CA SER A 407 38.23 15.52 2.44
C SER A 407 37.80 14.08 2.15
N THR A 408 37.47 13.28 3.17
CA THR A 408 36.93 11.92 2.97
C THR A 408 35.55 11.95 2.31
N ASP A 409 34.65 12.78 2.83
CA ASP A 409 33.29 12.92 2.28
C ASP A 409 33.31 13.60 0.90
N ARG A 410 34.23 14.54 0.68
CA ARG A 410 34.50 15.13 -0.64
C ARG A 410 34.94 14.10 -1.67
N ALA A 411 35.95 13.28 -1.35
CA ALA A 411 36.43 12.24 -2.26
C ALA A 411 35.33 11.22 -2.58
N ARG A 412 34.56 10.81 -1.57
CA ARG A 412 33.40 9.91 -1.72
C ARG A 412 32.32 10.52 -2.62
N ALA A 413 31.95 11.77 -2.37
CA ALA A 413 30.95 12.47 -3.17
C ALA A 413 31.39 12.57 -4.64
N LEU A 414 32.63 13.01 -4.91
CA LEU A 414 33.16 13.07 -6.28
C LEU A 414 33.16 11.70 -6.97
N SER A 415 33.57 10.63 -6.28
CA SER A 415 33.51 9.27 -6.83
C SER A 415 32.09 8.86 -7.23
N ARG A 416 31.08 9.18 -6.41
CA ARG A 416 29.67 8.88 -6.70
C ARG A 416 29.12 9.73 -7.85
N VAL A 417 29.49 11.00 -7.92
CA VAL A 417 29.15 11.89 -9.06
C VAL A 417 29.74 11.33 -10.36
N ALA A 418 31.00 10.90 -10.34
CA ALA A 418 31.66 10.29 -11.50
C ALA A 418 31.00 8.98 -11.96
N VAL A 419 30.57 8.13 -11.01
CA VAL A 419 29.81 6.91 -11.33
C VAL A 419 28.50 7.25 -12.05
N ALA A 420 27.74 8.21 -11.53
CA ALA A 420 26.48 8.63 -12.15
C ALA A 420 26.69 9.21 -13.56
N MET A 421 27.73 10.04 -13.76
CA MET A 421 28.11 10.55 -15.09
C MET A 421 28.44 9.41 -16.06
N ALA A 422 29.22 8.41 -15.63
CA ALA A 422 29.60 7.29 -16.48
C ALA A 422 28.38 6.43 -16.87
N GLN A 423 27.47 6.16 -15.92
CA GLN A 423 26.23 5.43 -16.16
C GLN A 423 25.28 6.18 -17.10
N ALA A 424 25.31 7.51 -17.09
CA ALA A 424 24.57 8.37 -18.00
C ALA A 424 25.25 8.56 -19.38
N GLY A 425 26.31 7.80 -19.68
CA GLY A 425 26.98 7.85 -20.97
C GLY A 425 27.97 9.01 -21.14
N GLN A 426 28.49 9.59 -20.06
CA GLN A 426 29.51 10.65 -20.08
C GLN A 426 30.88 10.18 -19.55
N PRO A 427 31.53 9.19 -20.19
CA PRO A 427 32.72 8.53 -19.65
C PRO A 427 33.95 9.44 -19.56
N GLN A 428 34.09 10.43 -20.45
CA GLN A 428 35.21 11.38 -20.40
C GLN A 428 35.10 12.32 -19.20
N GLN A 429 33.93 12.94 -19.01
CA GLN A 429 33.68 13.81 -17.85
C GLN A 429 33.78 13.02 -16.53
N ALA A 430 33.26 11.78 -16.51
CA ALA A 430 33.42 10.89 -15.37
C ALA A 430 34.89 10.63 -15.04
N ALA A 431 35.74 10.39 -16.04
CA ALA A 431 37.18 10.19 -15.84
C ALA A 431 37.86 11.44 -15.23
N ASP A 432 37.46 12.64 -15.63
CA ASP A 432 37.97 13.89 -15.04
C ASP A 432 37.57 14.04 -13.57
N VAL A 433 36.30 13.76 -13.24
CA VAL A 433 35.83 13.79 -11.84
C VAL A 433 36.49 12.71 -10.99
N PHE A 434 36.69 11.51 -11.54
CA PHE A 434 37.46 10.46 -10.86
C PHE A 434 38.91 10.88 -10.58
N ASN A 435 39.55 11.59 -11.51
CA ASN A 435 40.88 12.14 -11.29
C ASN A 435 40.91 13.19 -10.18
N GLN A 436 39.88 14.04 -10.10
CA GLN A 436 39.72 14.99 -8.98
C GLN A 436 39.53 14.26 -7.65
N ALA A 437 38.65 13.25 -7.60
CA ALA A 437 38.45 12.41 -6.43
C ALA A 437 39.76 11.75 -5.96
N ARG A 438 40.57 11.26 -6.91
CA ARG A 438 41.91 10.70 -6.65
C ARG A 438 42.86 11.71 -6.01
N GLN A 439 42.91 12.93 -6.52
CA GLN A 439 43.75 14.00 -5.98
C GLN A 439 43.33 14.34 -4.55
N VAL A 440 42.04 14.50 -4.30
CA VAL A 440 41.50 14.74 -2.95
C VAL A 440 41.87 13.59 -2.01
N ALA A 441 41.64 12.34 -2.43
CA ALA A 441 41.94 11.16 -1.62
C ALA A 441 43.42 11.07 -1.24
N ARG A 442 44.33 11.31 -2.20
CA ARG A 442 45.79 11.32 -1.95
C ARG A 442 46.22 12.40 -0.94
N GLY A 443 45.53 13.54 -0.93
CA GLY A 443 45.78 14.64 0.01
C GLY A 443 45.28 14.41 1.44
N ILE A 444 44.59 13.30 1.73
CA ILE A 444 44.10 12.99 3.09
C ILE A 444 45.29 12.66 4.01
N LYS A 445 45.43 13.42 5.10
CA LYS A 445 46.55 13.32 6.05
C LYS A 445 46.65 11.98 6.78
N ARG A 446 45.51 11.43 7.24
CA ARG A 446 45.47 10.17 7.99
C ARG A 446 45.55 8.99 7.02
N SER A 447 46.61 8.19 7.11
CA SER A 447 46.88 7.08 6.17
C SER A 447 45.71 6.10 6.02
N TYR A 448 45.07 5.69 7.12
CA TYR A 448 43.92 4.78 7.07
C TYR A 448 42.72 5.41 6.33
N ARG A 449 42.42 6.69 6.56
CA ARG A 449 41.33 7.41 5.86
C ARG A 449 41.64 7.64 4.39
N ARG A 450 42.91 7.87 4.07
CA ARG A 450 43.39 7.97 2.69
C ARG A 450 43.19 6.63 1.97
N ALA A 451 43.59 5.53 2.60
CA ALA A 451 43.41 4.19 2.04
C ALA A 451 41.94 3.86 1.84
N GLU A 452 41.08 4.17 2.81
CA GLU A 452 39.62 4.00 2.70
C GLU A 452 39.04 4.78 1.51
N ALA A 453 39.37 6.06 1.36
CA ALA A 453 38.91 6.88 0.25
C ALA A 453 39.44 6.40 -1.12
N LEU A 454 40.69 5.94 -1.20
CA LEU A 454 41.27 5.36 -2.41
C LEU A 454 40.64 4.00 -2.76
N ARG A 455 40.29 3.19 -1.76
CA ARG A 455 39.56 1.93 -1.93
C ARG A 455 38.18 2.20 -2.50
N GLU A 456 37.40 3.10 -1.88
CA GLU A 456 36.07 3.49 -2.38
C GLU A 456 36.13 4.00 -3.82
N LEU A 457 37.13 4.84 -4.15
CA LEU A 457 37.37 5.34 -5.51
C LEU A 457 37.66 4.21 -6.50
N ALA A 458 38.53 3.26 -6.14
CA ALA A 458 38.87 2.14 -7.02
C ALA A 458 37.65 1.24 -7.28
N THR A 459 36.85 0.97 -6.25
CA THR A 459 35.58 0.23 -6.36
C THR A 459 34.59 0.97 -7.28
N ALA A 460 34.47 2.29 -7.14
CA ALA A 460 33.61 3.12 -7.98
C ALA A 460 34.05 3.10 -9.47
N MET A 461 35.35 3.22 -9.74
CA MET A 461 35.90 3.08 -11.10
C MET A 461 35.59 1.69 -11.70
N ALA A 462 35.72 0.64 -10.90
CA ALA A 462 35.49 -0.73 -11.34
C ALA A 462 34.03 -0.98 -11.75
N GLN A 463 33.09 -0.46 -10.96
CA GLN A 463 31.65 -0.54 -11.21
C GLN A 463 31.25 -0.02 -12.61
N VAL A 464 31.98 0.96 -13.15
CA VAL A 464 31.63 1.64 -14.40
C VAL A 464 32.56 1.34 -15.57
N GLY A 465 33.33 0.25 -15.54
CA GLY A 465 34.17 -0.11 -16.69
C GLY A 465 35.66 0.06 -16.49
N GLN A 466 36.10 0.96 -15.61
CA GLN A 466 37.47 1.51 -15.59
C GLN A 466 38.47 0.62 -14.83
N VAL A 467 38.54 -0.66 -15.17
CA VAL A 467 39.30 -1.70 -14.43
C VAL A 467 40.77 -1.36 -14.30
N ARG A 468 41.42 -0.96 -15.41
CA ARG A 468 42.85 -0.61 -15.39
C ARG A 468 43.14 0.54 -14.43
N GLN A 469 42.26 1.55 -14.38
CA GLN A 469 42.43 2.72 -13.51
C GLN A 469 42.12 2.36 -12.05
N ALA A 470 41.09 1.56 -11.80
CA ALA A 470 40.78 1.01 -10.48
C ALA A 470 41.98 0.24 -9.89
N GLN A 471 42.58 -0.66 -10.68
CA GLN A 471 43.75 -1.43 -10.28
C GLN A 471 44.97 -0.54 -10.01
N GLN A 472 45.20 0.51 -10.82
CA GLN A 472 46.26 1.49 -10.57
C GLN A 472 46.06 2.26 -9.26
N VAL A 473 44.82 2.66 -8.94
CA VAL A 473 44.50 3.33 -7.67
C VAL A 473 44.74 2.37 -6.50
N ALA A 474 44.27 1.13 -6.60
CA ALA A 474 44.45 0.10 -5.57
C ALA A 474 45.92 -0.23 -5.29
N LEU A 475 46.74 -0.30 -6.36
CA LEU A 475 48.19 -0.49 -6.26
C LEU A 475 48.91 0.65 -5.51
N GLY A 476 48.35 1.85 -5.53
CA GLY A 476 48.89 3.00 -4.82
C GLY A 476 48.52 3.07 -3.33
N ILE A 477 47.73 2.12 -2.83
CA ILE A 477 47.38 2.03 -1.40
C ILE A 477 48.50 1.31 -0.66
N GLU A 478 48.91 1.86 0.49
CA GLU A 478 49.95 1.27 1.33
C GLU A 478 49.63 -0.20 1.67
N PRO A 479 50.64 -1.10 1.64
CA PRO A 479 50.41 -2.54 1.87
C PRO A 479 49.65 -2.85 3.16
N SER A 480 49.94 -2.12 4.25
CA SER A 480 49.29 -2.23 5.56
C SER A 480 47.78 -1.95 5.53
N ASN A 481 47.30 -1.22 4.53
CA ASN A 481 45.89 -0.81 4.38
C ASN A 481 45.26 -1.36 3.07
N SER A 482 45.95 -2.23 2.34
CA SER A 482 45.53 -2.78 1.05
C SER A 482 44.70 -4.06 1.15
N ALA A 483 44.49 -4.57 2.37
CA ALA A 483 43.74 -5.81 2.60
C ALA A 483 42.30 -5.68 2.06
N GLY A 484 41.85 -6.67 1.29
CA GLY A 484 40.50 -6.73 0.71
C GLY A 484 40.23 -5.79 -0.47
N VAL A 485 41.11 -4.84 -0.81
CA VAL A 485 40.84 -3.86 -1.89
C VAL A 485 40.60 -4.54 -3.24
N PHE A 486 41.40 -5.54 -3.61
CA PHE A 486 41.21 -6.26 -4.88
C PHE A 486 39.97 -7.18 -4.85
N SER A 487 39.59 -7.71 -3.68
CA SER A 487 38.33 -8.46 -3.52
C SER A 487 37.11 -7.55 -3.71
N ASP A 488 37.16 -6.33 -3.18
CA ASP A 488 36.10 -5.34 -3.39
C ASP A 488 35.96 -4.93 -4.85
N ILE A 489 37.09 -4.69 -5.53
CA ILE A 489 37.10 -4.37 -6.97
C ILE A 489 36.51 -5.53 -7.76
N ALA A 490 36.92 -6.76 -7.47
CA ALA A 490 36.39 -7.96 -8.12
C ALA A 490 34.88 -8.10 -7.86
N THR A 491 34.42 -7.84 -6.64
CA THR A 491 32.99 -7.86 -6.28
C THR A 491 32.18 -6.80 -7.02
N ALA A 492 32.69 -5.58 -7.13
CA ALA A 492 32.04 -4.52 -7.92
C ALA A 492 31.96 -4.88 -9.41
N LEU A 493 32.99 -5.53 -9.96
CA LEU A 493 32.97 -6.03 -11.34
C LEU A 493 31.96 -7.15 -11.54
N ALA A 494 31.87 -8.10 -10.60
CA ALA A 494 30.90 -9.19 -10.64
C ALA A 494 29.45 -8.67 -10.55
N GLN A 495 29.18 -7.68 -9.68
CA GLN A 495 27.88 -7.01 -9.60
C GLN A 495 27.51 -6.27 -10.89
N ALA A 496 28.51 -5.78 -11.63
CA ALA A 496 28.35 -5.20 -12.96
C ALA A 496 28.33 -6.26 -14.08
N MET A 497 28.23 -7.56 -13.74
CA MET A 497 28.19 -8.71 -14.67
C MET A 497 29.47 -8.91 -15.48
N ARG A 498 30.62 -8.40 -15.01
CA ARG A 498 31.93 -8.49 -15.66
C ARG A 498 32.82 -9.54 -15.00
N PHE A 499 32.34 -10.78 -14.95
CA PHE A 499 32.96 -11.87 -14.19
C PHE A 499 34.40 -12.20 -14.61
N ALA A 500 34.72 -12.18 -15.91
CA ALA A 500 36.08 -12.45 -16.38
C ALA A 500 37.09 -11.42 -15.82
N GLU A 501 36.72 -10.15 -15.82
CA GLU A 501 37.54 -9.07 -15.27
C GLU A 501 37.59 -9.11 -13.73
N ALA A 502 36.49 -9.55 -13.10
CA ALA A 502 36.43 -9.78 -11.66
C ALA A 502 37.45 -10.85 -11.23
N PHE A 503 37.40 -12.04 -11.84
CA PHE A 503 38.34 -13.13 -11.57
C PHE A 503 39.79 -12.72 -11.87
N ALA A 504 40.05 -12.04 -12.99
CA ALA A 504 41.38 -11.56 -13.34
C ALA A 504 41.96 -10.52 -12.35
N THR A 505 41.10 -9.82 -11.61
CA THR A 505 41.52 -8.81 -10.63
C THR A 505 41.89 -9.42 -9.27
N MET A 506 41.41 -10.62 -8.97
CA MET A 506 41.74 -11.33 -7.75
C MET A 506 43.22 -11.77 -7.80
N ARG A 507 44.09 -11.09 -7.03
CA ARG A 507 45.47 -11.55 -6.85
C ARG A 507 45.48 -12.70 -5.85
N PRO A 508 46.08 -13.85 -6.17
CA PRO A 508 46.10 -14.99 -5.26
C PRO A 508 46.91 -14.62 -4.03
N ARG A 509 46.26 -14.61 -2.86
CA ARG A 509 46.93 -14.57 -1.55
C ARG A 509 46.58 -15.80 -0.72
N GLU A 510 45.30 -16.19 -0.66
CA GLU A 510 44.83 -17.39 0.04
C GLU A 510 43.54 -17.94 -0.60
N LEU A 511 43.39 -19.27 -0.67
CA LEU A 511 42.23 -19.95 -1.24
C LEU A 511 40.92 -19.61 -0.51
N ASN A 512 40.97 -19.45 0.82
CA ASN A 512 39.81 -19.07 1.63
C ASN A 512 39.29 -17.66 1.30
N VAL A 513 40.19 -16.72 1.04
CA VAL A 513 39.83 -15.36 0.62
C VAL A 513 39.22 -15.38 -0.79
N PHE A 514 39.72 -16.24 -1.68
CA PHE A 514 39.13 -16.44 -2.99
C PHE A 514 37.69 -16.97 -2.88
N LEU A 515 37.48 -18.07 -2.16
CA LEU A 515 36.17 -18.69 -2.01
C LEU A 515 35.14 -17.77 -1.34
N SER A 516 35.51 -17.15 -0.23
CA SER A 516 34.62 -16.19 0.46
C SER A 516 34.28 -14.97 -0.41
N THR A 517 35.21 -14.50 -1.26
CA THR A 517 34.91 -13.42 -2.21
C THR A 517 33.89 -13.89 -3.26
N VAL A 518 34.11 -15.06 -3.86
CA VAL A 518 33.19 -15.62 -4.89
C VAL A 518 31.81 -15.90 -4.32
N GLU A 519 31.72 -16.35 -3.06
CA GLU A 519 30.45 -16.54 -2.34
C GLU A 519 29.62 -15.25 -2.29
N THR A 520 30.25 -14.09 -2.08
CA THR A 520 29.54 -12.80 -2.08
C THR A 520 28.90 -12.44 -3.43
N TRP A 521 29.27 -13.13 -4.52
CA TRP A 521 28.73 -12.89 -5.87
C TRP A 521 27.45 -13.69 -6.14
N THR A 522 27.00 -14.51 -5.18
CA THR A 522 25.76 -15.30 -5.27
C THR A 522 24.57 -14.52 -5.86
N PRO A 523 24.24 -13.29 -5.41
CA PRO A 523 23.12 -12.55 -5.99
C PRO A 523 23.31 -12.20 -7.47
N ALA A 524 24.55 -12.03 -7.93
CA ALA A 524 24.85 -11.75 -9.34
C ALA A 524 24.76 -13.02 -10.20
N PHE A 525 25.12 -14.19 -9.66
CA PHE A 525 24.94 -15.47 -10.33
C PHE A 525 23.46 -15.83 -10.50
N GLU A 526 22.65 -15.64 -9.47
CA GLU A 526 21.21 -15.92 -9.54
C GLU A 526 20.45 -15.04 -10.54
N LYS A 527 20.98 -13.84 -10.83
CA LYS A 527 20.45 -12.98 -11.90
C LYS A 527 20.72 -13.51 -13.31
N LEU A 528 21.77 -14.30 -13.51
CA LEU A 528 22.06 -14.93 -14.80
C LEU A 528 21.18 -16.17 -15.02
N GLU A 529 21.20 -17.07 -14.04
CA GLU A 529 20.50 -18.34 -14.09
C GLU A 529 20.20 -18.77 -12.64
N PRO A 530 18.92 -19.02 -12.31
CA PRO A 530 18.56 -19.56 -11.01
C PRO A 530 19.31 -20.87 -10.69
N GLY A 531 19.90 -20.96 -9.52
CA GLY A 531 20.71 -22.11 -9.07
C GLY A 531 22.15 -22.13 -9.58
N LEU A 532 22.58 -21.10 -10.32
CA LEU A 532 23.95 -20.99 -10.81
C LEU A 532 24.96 -20.83 -9.67
N SER A 533 24.59 -20.17 -8.58
CA SER A 533 25.48 -20.02 -7.43
C SER A 533 25.91 -21.36 -6.83
N ALA A 534 24.97 -22.31 -6.70
CA ALA A 534 25.23 -23.65 -6.19
C ALA A 534 26.17 -24.43 -7.12
N LYS A 535 25.99 -24.32 -8.44
CA LYS A 535 26.89 -24.94 -9.42
C LYS A 535 28.31 -24.36 -9.32
N VAL A 536 28.43 -23.02 -9.31
CA VAL A 536 29.72 -22.31 -9.29
C VAL A 536 30.47 -22.56 -7.98
N LEU A 537 29.80 -22.42 -6.83
CA LEU A 537 30.42 -22.63 -5.52
C LEU A 537 30.72 -24.11 -5.28
N GLY A 538 29.83 -25.02 -5.70
CA GLY A 538 30.06 -26.46 -5.63
C GLY A 538 31.31 -26.89 -6.37
N GLU A 539 31.52 -26.39 -7.59
CA GLU A 539 32.73 -26.66 -8.37
C GLU A 539 33.97 -25.99 -7.78
N ALA A 540 33.87 -24.75 -7.32
CA ALA A 540 34.99 -24.06 -6.67
C ALA A 540 35.45 -24.80 -5.40
N VAL A 541 34.53 -25.29 -4.58
CA VAL A 541 34.83 -26.11 -3.39
C VAL A 541 35.38 -27.48 -3.77
N ARG A 542 34.82 -28.14 -4.79
CA ARG A 542 35.31 -29.44 -5.28
C ARG A 542 36.78 -29.34 -5.73
N ILE A 543 37.15 -28.27 -6.42
CA ILE A 543 38.52 -28.01 -6.87
C ILE A 543 39.41 -27.57 -5.70
N ALA A 544 38.91 -26.73 -4.80
CA ALA A 544 39.63 -26.32 -3.59
C ALA A 544 40.05 -27.53 -2.73
N ASN A 545 39.21 -28.56 -2.67
CA ASN A 545 39.48 -29.81 -1.98
C ASN A 545 40.68 -30.59 -2.53
N TRP A 546 41.18 -30.29 -3.73
CA TRP A 546 42.39 -30.92 -4.29
C TRP A 546 43.68 -30.52 -3.55
N VAL A 547 43.69 -29.34 -2.92
CA VAL A 547 44.86 -28.79 -2.22
C VAL A 547 44.76 -29.04 -0.70
N SER A 548 43.57 -29.43 -0.21
CA SER A 548 43.24 -29.74 1.19
C SER A 548 43.41 -31.24 1.54
N LEU A 549 44.39 -31.92 0.92
CA LEU A 549 44.69 -33.34 1.16
C LEU A 549 45.21 -33.64 2.58
N SER A 550 45.42 -32.63 3.44
CA SER A 550 45.68 -32.82 4.88
C SER A 550 44.42 -32.76 5.77
N GLN A 551 43.23 -32.47 5.22
CA GLN A 551 41.95 -32.45 5.96
C GLN A 551 40.93 -33.48 5.42
N GLN A 552 41.40 -34.48 4.68
CA GLN A 552 40.61 -35.50 3.98
C GLN A 552 39.73 -36.42 4.84
N LYS A 553 39.69 -36.24 6.17
CA LYS A 553 39.00 -37.16 7.10
C LYS A 553 37.49 -36.97 7.25
N ILE A 554 36.91 -35.90 6.68
CA ILE A 554 35.46 -35.66 6.76
C ILE A 554 34.73 -36.14 5.51
N HIS A 555 35.41 -36.20 4.35
CA HIS A 555 34.78 -36.62 3.09
C HIS A 555 34.44 -38.12 3.04
N GLU A 556 35.04 -38.94 3.91
CA GLU A 556 34.66 -40.34 4.12
C GLU A 556 33.38 -40.51 4.97
N LEU A 557 33.00 -39.52 5.78
CA LEU A 557 31.79 -39.60 6.63
C LEU A 557 30.49 -39.30 5.87
N LEU A 558 30.56 -38.66 4.70
CA LEU A 558 29.39 -38.35 3.86
C LEU A 558 29.14 -39.35 2.72
N ARG A 559 29.90 -40.46 2.66
CA ARG A 559 29.69 -41.55 1.68
C ARG A 559 28.86 -42.72 2.19
N VAL A 560 28.43 -42.73 3.45
CA VAL A 560 27.77 -43.91 4.06
C VAL A 560 26.24 -43.92 3.94
N THR A 561 25.58 -42.89 3.39
CA THR A 561 24.11 -42.89 3.27
C THR A 561 23.56 -43.05 1.86
N ASP A 562 24.34 -43.59 0.92
CA ASP A 562 23.85 -43.84 -0.44
C ASP A 562 24.41 -45.14 -1.05
N THR A 563 24.15 -46.27 -0.40
CA THR A 563 24.19 -47.59 -1.04
C THR A 563 23.06 -48.46 -0.50
N GLY A 564 21.84 -48.17 -0.95
CA GLY A 564 20.72 -49.10 -0.86
C GLY A 564 20.52 -49.82 -2.20
N THR A 565 20.68 -51.15 -2.16
CA THR A 565 20.08 -52.18 -3.05
C THR A 565 20.52 -52.28 -4.52
N GLU A 566 21.22 -53.39 -4.84
CA GLU A 566 20.89 -54.41 -5.86
C GLU A 566 21.93 -55.56 -5.77
N VAL A 567 21.64 -56.69 -5.12
CA VAL A 567 21.05 -57.97 -5.63
C VAL A 567 21.82 -58.62 -6.80
N SER A 568 22.47 -59.77 -6.55
CA SER A 568 22.20 -61.08 -7.21
C SER A 568 23.29 -62.15 -6.99
N ARG A 569 22.86 -63.33 -6.46
CA ARG A 569 23.19 -64.75 -6.82
C ARG A 569 24.67 -65.23 -6.79
N GLU A 570 25.06 -66.46 -6.43
CA GLU A 570 24.42 -67.76 -6.16
C GLU A 570 25.48 -68.77 -5.59
N LYS A 571 25.02 -69.88 -4.99
CA LYS A 571 25.66 -71.21 -4.70
C LYS A 571 26.56 -71.34 -3.45
N GLU A 572 26.52 -72.40 -2.63
CA GLU A 572 26.01 -73.79 -2.73
C GLU A 572 25.83 -74.41 -1.31
N THR A 573 24.93 -75.40 -1.16
CA THR A 573 24.72 -76.34 -0.02
C THR A 573 25.92 -77.33 0.14
N PRO A 574 26.06 -78.25 1.16
CA PRO A 574 25.01 -78.95 1.95
C PRO A 574 25.30 -79.30 3.44
N CYS A 575 24.23 -79.53 4.24
CA CYS A 575 23.83 -80.81 4.86
C CYS A 575 22.49 -80.64 5.58
#